data_AF-A0A7C1NXL9-F1
#
_entry.id   AF-A0A7C1NXL9-F1
#
_cell.length_a   1.000
_cell.length_b   1.000
_cell.length_c   1.000
_cell.angle_alpha   90.00
_cell.angle_beta   90.00
_cell.angle_gamma   90.00
#
_symmetry.space_group_name_H-M   'P 1'
#
loop_
_entity.id
_entity.type
_entity.pdbx_description
1 polymer ?
#
loop_
_entity_poly.entity_id
_entity_poly.type
_entity_poly.pdbx_seq_one_letter_code
_entity_poly.pdbx_strand_id
1 'polypeptide(L)' 'MFLDTSAIIEYFLEGSEYDRVAMALANPQARYFVSPTVIFEATTVLAGKRQIAVDD' A
#
# COMPACT_ATOMS: atom_id res chain seq x y z
N MET A 1 3.30 12.80 -6.88
CA MET A 1 4.18 12.01 -5.99
C MET A 1 4.08 10.56 -6.42
N PHE A 2 5.19 9.83 -6.47
CA PHE A 2 5.15 8.39 -6.69
C PHE A 2 4.93 7.68 -5.36
N LEU A 3 4.02 6.70 -5.33
CA LEU A 3 3.81 5.83 -4.18
C LEU A 3 4.71 4.61 -4.31
N ASP A 4 5.46 4.35 -3.24
CA ASP A 4 6.27 3.15 -3.10
C ASP A 4 5.50 2.05 -2.38
N THR A 5 5.97 0.81 -2.55
CA THR A 5 5.36 -0.39 -1.98
C THR A 5 5.17 -0.30 -0.46
N SER A 6 6.15 0.25 0.27
CA SER A 6 6.09 0.39 1.72
C SER A 6 4.94 1.28 2.20
N ALA A 7 4.68 2.41 1.52
CA ALA A 7 3.59 3.31 1.89
C ALA A 7 2.21 2.63 1.73
N ILE A 8 2.05 1.82 0.68
CA ILE A 8 0.84 1.03 0.45
C ILE A 8 0.66 -0.01 1.57
N ILE A 9 1.74 -0.72 1.91
CA ILE A 9 1.70 -1.75 2.96
C ILE A 9 1.38 -1.16 4.33
N GLU A 10 2.07 -0.08 4.74
CA GLU A 10 1.82 0.62 6.00
C GLU A 10 0.35 1.04 6.13
N TYR A 11 -0.22 1.58 5.04
CA TYR A 11 -1.61 2.00 5.02
C TYR A 11 -2.59 0.83 5.19
N PHE A 12 -2.39 -0.29 4.48
CA PHE A 12 -3.33 -1.41 4.47
C PHE A 12 -3.16 -2.41 5.61
N LEU A 13 -2.03 -2.36 6.34
CA LEU A 13 -1.77 -3.19 7.52
C LEU A 13 -1.93 -2.43 8.84
N GLU A 14 -2.33 -1.15 8.79
CA GLU A 14 -2.38 -0.28 9.98
C GLU A 14 -1.03 -0.32 10.72
N GLY A 15 0.06 -0.16 9.95
CA GLY A 15 1.43 -0.21 10.47
C GLY A 15 1.76 0.96 11.38
N SER A 16 2.98 0.98 11.93
CA SER A 16 3.39 1.99 12.91
C SER A 16 3.36 3.43 12.38
N GLU A 17 3.49 3.61 11.06
CA GLU A 17 3.45 4.93 10.42
C GLU A 17 2.09 5.22 9.76
N TYR A 18 1.05 4.43 10.05
CA TYR A 18 -0.27 4.53 9.42
C TYR A 18 -0.81 5.96 9.42
N ASP A 19 -0.90 6.62 10.58
CA ASP A 19 -1.51 7.95 10.70
C ASP A 19 -0.78 8.99 9.83
N ARG A 20 0.54 8.91 9.80
CA ARG A 20 1.38 9.80 9.00
C ARG A 20 1.14 9.58 7.51
N VAL A 21 1.09 8.32 7.07
CA VAL A 21 0.83 7.98 5.66
C VAL A 21 -0.60 8.35 5.27
N ALA A 22 -1.60 8.03 6.10
CA ALA A 22 -3.00 8.36 5.86
C ALA A 22 -3.22 9.87 5.74
N MET A 23 -2.63 10.66 6.65
CA MET A 23 -2.68 12.12 6.57
C MET A 23 -2.01 12.66 5.30
N ALA A 24 -0.88 12.09 4.90
CA ALA A 24 -0.20 12.46 3.66
C ALA A 24 -1.03 12.13 2.42
N LEU A 25 -1.77 11.01 2.42
CA LEU A 25 -2.65 10.58 1.33
C LEU A 25 -3.99 11.33 1.27
N ALA A 26 -4.46 11.87 2.40
CA ALA A 26 -5.72 12.62 2.49
C ALA A 26 -5.65 14.01 1.83
N ASN A 27 -4.50 14.43 1.29
CA ASN A 27 -4.34 15.73 0.64
C ASN A 27 -5.08 15.78 -0.71
N PRO A 28 -6.19 16.54 -0.83
CA PRO A 28 -7.01 16.56 -2.04
C PRO A 28 -6.35 17.27 -3.23
N GLN A 29 -5.26 18.02 -3.00
CA GLN A 29 -4.52 18.69 -4.07
C GLN A 29 -3.36 17.84 -4.60
N ALA A 30 -3.02 16.74 -3.94
CA ALA A 30 -1.95 15.86 -4.37
C ALA A 30 -2.41 14.92 -5.49
N ARG A 31 -1.52 14.67 -6.46
CA ARG A 31 -1.67 13.57 -7.43
C ARG A 31 -0.66 12.49 -7.12
N TYR A 32 -1.14 11.26 -7.05
CA TYR A 32 -0.34 10.07 -6.81
C TYR A 32 -0.21 9.26 -8.09
N PHE A 33 0.99 8.75 -8.31
CA PHE A 33 1.30 7.85 -9.41
C PHE A 33 1.91 6.59 -8.82
N VAL A 34 1.67 5.45 -9.44
CA VAL A 34 2.20 4.17 -8.97
C VAL A 34 2.61 3.33 -10.17
N SER A 35 3.74 2.64 -10.06
CA SER A 35 4.14 1.66 -11.06
C SER A 35 3.28 0.40 -10.91
N PRO A 36 2.86 -0.26 -12.01
CA PRO A 36 2.18 -1.57 -11.93
C PRO A 36 2.96 -2.59 -11.09
N THR A 37 4.30 -2.55 -11.13
CA THR A 37 5.16 -3.45 -10.36
C THR A 37 5.04 -3.22 -8.85
N VAL A 38 4.87 -1.96 -8.42
CA VAL A 38 4.65 -1.61 -7.01
C VAL A 38 3.31 -2.15 -6.51
N ILE A 39 2.26 -2.09 -7.34
CA ILE A 39 0.95 -2.68 -7.00
C ILE A 39 1.09 -4.20 -6.82
N PHE A 40 1.78 -4.86 -7.76
CA PHE A 40 2.00 -6.31 -7.69
C PHE A 40 2.76 -6.72 -6.42
N GLU A 41 3.85 -6.03 -6.11
CA GLU A 41 4.65 -6.29 -4.92
C GLU A 41 3.83 -6.09 -3.64
N ALA A 42 3.15 -4.94 -3.50
CA ALA A 42 2.32 -4.65 -2.33
C ALA A 42 1.21 -5.70 -2.15
N THR A 43 0.52 -6.08 -3.24
CA THR A 43 -0.56 -7.08 -3.20
C THR A 43 -0.03 -8.44 -2.78
N THR A 44 1.13 -8.85 -3.29
CA THR A 44 1.79 -10.12 -2.93
C THR A 44 2.11 -10.17 -1.44
N VAL A 45 2.66 -9.08 -0.89
CA VAL A 45 2.96 -8.99 0.55
C VAL A 45 1.68 -9.05 1.39
N LEU A 46 0.64 -8.29 1.01
CA LEU A 46 -0.63 -8.26 1.72
C LEU A 46 -1.33 -9.62 1.71
N ALA A 47 -1.35 -10.30 0.56
CA ALA A 47 -1.90 -11.65 0.42
C ALA A 47 -1.15 -12.66 1.31
N GLY A 48 0.18 -12.61 1.30
CA GLY A 48 1.01 -13.46 2.15
C GLY A 48 0.77 -13.22 3.65
N LYS A 49 0.63 -11.95 4.07
CA LYS A 49 0.32 -11.58 5.46
C LYS A 49 -1.06 -12.05 5.90
N ARG A 50 -2.04 -12.01 5.01
CA ARG A 50 -3.42 -12.45 5.26
C ARG A 50 -3.63 -13.95 5.06
N GLN A 51 -2.59 -14.68 4.63
CA GLN A 51 -2.66 -16.11 4.29
C GLN A 51 -3.83 -16.42 3.34
N ILE A 52 -4.04 -15.57 2.33
CA ILE A 52 -5.10 -15.78 1.34
C ILE A 52 -4.75 -17.04 0.55
N ALA A 53 -5.56 -18.08 0.69
CA ALA A 53 -5.44 -19.28 -0.12
C ALA A 53 -5.76 -18.96 -1.58
N VAL A 54 -4.96 -19.50 -2.49
CA VAL A 54 -5.29 -19.53 -3.92
C VAL A 54 -5.92 -20.88 -4.16
N ASP A 55 -7.23 -20.90 -4.39
CA ASP A 55 -7.92 -22.11 -4.82
C ASP A 55 -7.62 -22.35 -6.31
N ASP A 56 -7.31 -23.60 -6.67
CA ASP A 56 -7.03 -24.04 -8.04
C ASP A 56 -8.26 -23.99 -8.97
#